data_AF-S4Y832-F1
#
_entry.id   AF-S4Y832-F1
#
_cell.length_a   1.000
_cell.length_b   1.000
_cell.length_c   1.000
_cell.angle_alpha   90.00
_cell.angle_beta   90.00
_cell.angle_gamma   90.00
#
_symmetry.space_group_name_H-M   'P 1'
#
loop_
_entity.id
_entity.type
_entity.pdbx_description
1 polymer ?
#
loop_
_entity_poly.entity_id
_entity_poly.type
_entity_poly.pdbx_seq_one_letter_code
_entity_poly.pdbx_strand_id
1 'polypeptide(L)'
;MLAGGAALASGACSSSDAPRDECFGGVVVNGVCEGKCRPELCLAGNTCVGNRCVLECSSHLECTPGLQDCVPAVEDDTEAKVSVCRPNGKMVGFGAPCPFGFECGHFGRCPDDTPCNPMQCNGNPGECQRDAAACGDDAACTAGKCGDGSYCFIPTCAPDQCSSLGLECLGKGEGDAEAYCTQPHCEGDADCPGGFECALTRDPHAICGTDKGNSSFCGETDEECIDPSTFGEGNTYEEGSLCLLRKTCVKRTQCAPCSSDVDCSLVLGQRCVTIGGESRCARSCSEDSDCDLDYRCDGDVCKPRFDRCVGDPGGFCHPCRNDTDCGDADSTMECTTTLRGQRACLDAALPIRCTEENAAEVCPKSPSGLAGACVCVETNGSRECVDSRCYLPSRRLDPSDPQSVVTSCW
;
A
#
# COMPACT_ATOMS: atom_id res chain seq x y z
N MET A 1 35.07 -56.89 72.93
CA MET A 1 33.72 -56.88 73.54
C MET A 1 32.94 -55.81 72.78
N LEU A 2 32.09 -56.19 71.83
CA LEU A 2 30.61 -56.23 71.96
C LEU A 2 30.05 -54.82 72.27
N ALA A 3 29.08 -54.23 71.56
CA ALA A 3 28.28 -54.61 70.41
C ALA A 3 27.43 -53.39 69.96
N GLY A 4 27.05 -53.34 68.68
CA GLY A 4 25.66 -53.13 68.23
C GLY A 4 25.01 -51.74 68.25
N GLY A 5 24.43 -51.36 67.09
CA GLY A 5 23.24 -50.49 67.04
C GLY A 5 23.15 -49.57 65.82
N ALA A 6 22.62 -50.05 64.70
CA ALA A 6 22.16 -49.23 63.58
C ALA A 6 20.71 -48.77 63.83
N ALA A 7 20.38 -47.54 63.43
CA ALA A 7 19.02 -47.16 63.07
C ALA A 7 19.04 -46.01 62.05
N LEU A 8 18.48 -46.31 60.88
CA LEU A 8 18.11 -45.39 59.82
C LEU A 8 16.99 -44.47 60.31
N ALA A 9 17.08 -43.18 60.00
CA ALA A 9 15.94 -42.27 59.99
C ALA A 9 15.97 -41.47 58.69
N SER A 10 15.32 -42.04 57.69
CA SER A 10 14.79 -41.37 56.52
C SER A 10 13.80 -40.29 56.97
N GLY A 11 14.26 -39.04 57.01
CA GLY A 11 13.41 -37.86 57.15
C GLY A 11 12.72 -37.56 55.82
N ALA A 12 11.56 -38.18 55.63
CA ALA A 12 10.63 -37.89 54.56
C ALA A 12 10.13 -36.43 54.61
N CYS A 13 10.00 -35.86 53.42
CA CYS A 13 9.06 -34.84 52.99
C CYS A 13 8.21 -34.19 54.09
N SER A 14 8.51 -32.93 54.43
CA SER A 14 7.45 -32.02 54.87
C SER A 14 6.62 -31.66 53.65
N SER A 15 5.47 -32.33 53.52
CA SER A 15 4.32 -31.88 52.73
C SER A 15 3.86 -30.53 53.29
N SER A 16 4.36 -29.44 52.72
CA SER A 16 3.70 -28.15 52.82
C SER A 16 2.59 -28.13 51.78
N ASP A 17 1.34 -28.31 52.22
CA ASP A 17 0.10 -28.12 51.46
C ASP A 17 -0.18 -26.63 51.12
N ALA A 18 0.88 -25.88 50.79
CA ALA A 18 0.77 -24.55 50.19
C ALA A 18 1.11 -24.71 48.71
N PRO A 19 0.31 -24.17 47.77
CA PRO A 19 0.72 -24.10 46.38
C PRO A 19 2.08 -23.39 46.36
N ARG A 20 3.13 -24.07 45.88
CA ARG A 20 4.38 -23.38 45.57
C ARG A 20 4.01 -22.36 44.50
N ASP A 21 4.09 -21.06 44.82
CA ASP A 21 3.88 -19.98 43.87
C ASP A 21 4.61 -20.34 42.57
N GLU A 22 3.83 -20.62 41.52
CA GLU A 22 4.27 -21.34 40.32
C GLU A 22 5.34 -20.61 39.49
N CYS A 23 5.74 -19.40 39.87
CA CYS A 23 6.86 -18.69 39.28
C CYS A 23 7.32 -17.52 40.17
N PHE A 24 8.13 -17.77 41.20
CA PHE A 24 8.52 -16.73 42.15
C PHE A 24 9.35 -15.61 41.48
N GLY A 25 8.75 -14.41 41.37
CA GLY A 25 9.37 -13.24 40.74
C GLY A 25 9.41 -13.26 39.21
N GLY A 26 8.79 -14.26 38.59
CA GLY A 26 8.65 -14.38 37.14
C GLY A 26 7.19 -14.38 36.70
N VAL A 27 6.96 -14.67 35.42
CA VAL A 27 5.63 -14.88 34.86
C VAL A 27 5.61 -16.18 34.06
N VAL A 28 4.46 -16.84 34.06
CA VAL A 28 4.26 -18.08 33.30
C VAL A 28 3.87 -17.71 31.88
N VAL A 29 4.73 -18.05 30.91
CA VAL A 29 4.48 -17.86 29.47
C VAL A 29 4.47 -19.23 28.81
N ASN A 30 3.36 -19.60 28.18
CA ASN A 30 3.18 -20.92 27.54
C ASN A 30 3.50 -22.11 28.47
N GLY A 31 3.19 -22.00 29.75
CA GLY A 31 3.44 -23.04 30.75
C GLY A 31 4.90 -23.14 31.24
N VAL A 32 5.77 -22.22 30.81
CA VAL A 32 7.16 -22.10 31.28
C VAL A 32 7.27 -20.88 32.19
N CYS A 33 7.87 -21.05 33.36
CA CYS A 33 8.19 -19.94 34.25
C CYS A 33 9.41 -19.18 33.69
N GLU A 34 9.20 -17.92 33.33
CA GLU A 34 10.21 -17.03 32.78
C GLU A 34 10.44 -15.82 33.69
N GLY A 35 11.63 -15.23 33.64
CA GLY A 35 11.88 -13.96 34.33
C GLY A 35 10.92 -12.88 33.80
N LYS A 36 10.42 -12.03 34.71
CA LYS A 36 9.60 -10.89 34.32
C LYS A 36 10.42 -9.95 33.43
N CYS A 37 9.88 -9.59 32.28
CA CYS A 37 10.43 -8.57 31.40
C CYS A 37 10.46 -7.24 32.13
N ARG A 38 11.56 -6.49 31.96
CA ARG A 38 11.73 -5.15 32.52
C ARG A 38 12.20 -4.22 31.41
N PRO A 39 11.49 -3.12 31.09
CA PRO A 39 11.84 -2.26 29.96
C PRO A 39 13.29 -1.77 29.98
N GLU A 40 13.85 -1.49 31.16
CA GLU A 40 15.25 -1.04 31.33
C GLU A 40 16.31 -2.11 31.01
N LEU A 41 15.89 -3.38 30.87
CA LEU A 41 16.76 -4.49 30.45
C LEU A 41 16.63 -4.79 28.95
N CYS A 42 15.65 -4.19 28.27
CA CYS A 42 15.53 -4.28 26.83
C CYS A 42 16.57 -3.38 26.14
N LEU A 43 16.88 -3.69 24.88
CA LEU A 43 17.71 -2.81 24.06
C LEU A 43 17.02 -1.44 23.90
N ALA A 44 17.80 -0.38 23.68
CA ALA A 44 17.25 0.96 23.50
C ALA A 44 16.25 0.98 22.32
N GLY A 45 15.08 1.60 22.55
CA GLY A 45 13.95 1.60 21.61
C GLY A 45 12.98 0.42 21.77
N ASN A 46 13.30 -0.55 22.63
CA ASN A 46 12.41 -1.68 22.92
C ASN A 46 11.71 -1.51 24.26
N THR A 47 10.52 -2.11 24.38
CA THR A 47 9.72 -2.14 25.61
C THR A 47 9.18 -3.54 25.87
N CYS A 48 8.57 -3.77 27.04
CA CYS A 48 8.02 -5.06 27.43
C CYS A 48 6.54 -5.18 27.05
N VAL A 49 6.23 -6.13 26.17
CA VAL A 49 4.85 -6.49 25.83
C VAL A 49 4.73 -8.01 25.80
N GLY A 50 3.81 -8.57 26.58
CA GLY A 50 3.60 -10.01 26.68
C GLY A 50 4.83 -10.75 27.22
N ASN A 51 5.53 -10.15 28.18
CA ASN A 51 6.78 -10.63 28.77
C ASN A 51 7.95 -10.78 27.79
N ARG A 52 7.94 -10.02 26.69
CA ARG A 52 9.00 -10.02 25.68
C ARG A 52 9.43 -8.59 25.36
N CYS A 53 10.74 -8.40 25.19
CA CYS A 53 11.26 -7.16 24.62
C CYS A 53 10.87 -7.07 23.15
N VAL A 54 10.10 -6.06 22.79
CA VAL A 54 9.66 -5.78 21.41
C VAL A 54 10.03 -4.35 21.04
N LEU A 55 10.27 -4.11 19.75
CA LEU A 55 10.60 -2.77 19.24
C LEU A 55 9.35 -1.89 19.29
N GLU A 56 9.42 -0.77 20.01
CA GLU A 56 8.39 0.27 19.98
C GLU A 56 8.47 1.01 18.64
N CYS A 57 7.31 1.41 18.11
CA CYS A 57 7.24 2.09 16.83
C CYS A 57 6.17 3.19 16.84
N SER A 58 6.39 4.22 16.02
CA SER A 58 5.39 5.24 15.72
C SER A 58 4.87 5.17 14.28
N SER A 59 5.56 4.41 13.42
CA SER A 59 5.26 4.26 12.00
C SER A 59 5.59 2.84 11.50
N HIS A 60 4.89 2.38 10.46
CA HIS A 60 5.25 1.17 9.71
C HIS A 60 6.67 1.23 9.12
N LEU A 61 7.20 2.44 8.85
CA LEU A 61 8.55 2.63 8.34
C LEU A 61 9.65 2.32 9.37
N GLU A 62 9.30 2.28 10.66
CA GLU A 62 10.23 1.92 11.74
C GLU A 62 10.32 0.40 11.96
N CYS A 63 9.39 -0.34 11.38
CA CYS A 63 9.39 -1.80 11.40
C CYS A 63 10.10 -2.38 10.17
N THR A 64 10.40 -3.69 10.21
CA THR A 64 11.00 -4.37 9.05
C THR A 64 10.03 -4.32 7.86
N PRO A 65 10.36 -3.58 6.76
CA PRO A 65 9.41 -3.35 5.67
C PRO A 65 8.90 -4.66 5.07
N GLY A 66 7.57 -4.75 4.87
CA GLY A 66 6.90 -5.91 4.30
C GLY A 66 6.77 -7.13 5.24
N LEU A 67 7.54 -7.20 6.32
CA LEU A 67 7.53 -8.34 7.27
C LEU A 67 6.86 -8.03 8.60
N GLN A 68 6.91 -6.77 9.01
CA GLN A 68 6.39 -6.33 10.30
C GLN A 68 5.52 -5.11 10.13
N ASP A 69 4.46 -5.08 10.92
CA ASP A 69 3.58 -3.94 11.03
C ASP A 69 3.76 -3.28 12.39
N CYS A 70 3.70 -1.96 12.41
CA CYS A 70 3.51 -1.22 13.64
C CYS A 70 2.06 -1.42 14.07
N VAL A 71 1.83 -2.02 15.24
CA VAL A 71 0.48 -2.32 15.71
C VAL A 71 0.27 -1.89 17.16
N PRO A 72 -0.95 -1.49 17.54
CA PRO A 72 -1.26 -1.14 18.93
C PRO A 72 -0.96 -2.29 19.90
N ALA A 73 -0.41 -1.94 21.06
CA ALA A 73 -0.09 -2.84 22.16
C ALA A 73 -0.25 -2.14 23.53
N VAL A 74 -0.11 -2.93 24.59
CA VAL A 74 -0.13 -2.46 25.98
C VAL A 74 1.17 -2.90 26.62
N GLU A 75 1.89 -1.95 27.22
CA GLU A 75 3.13 -2.21 27.94
C GLU A 75 2.83 -2.92 29.28
N ASP A 76 3.64 -3.92 29.62
CA ASP A 76 3.35 -4.87 30.70
C ASP A 76 3.33 -4.24 32.10
N ASP A 77 4.17 -3.24 32.38
CA ASP A 77 4.35 -2.67 33.73
C ASP A 77 3.50 -1.43 34.01
N THR A 78 3.37 -0.55 33.03
CA THR A 78 2.73 0.76 33.13
C THR A 78 1.31 0.77 32.59
N GLU A 79 0.90 -0.28 31.87
CA GLU A 79 -0.34 -0.34 31.10
C GLU A 79 -0.45 0.79 30.05
N ALA A 80 0.67 1.40 29.67
CA ALA A 80 0.71 2.44 28.66
C ALA A 80 0.28 1.87 27.30
N LYS A 81 -0.57 2.62 26.60
CA LYS A 81 -0.89 2.33 25.19
C LYS A 81 0.31 2.73 24.34
N VAL A 82 0.92 1.73 23.72
CA VAL A 82 2.08 1.87 22.85
C VAL A 82 1.78 1.25 21.49
N SER A 83 2.66 1.42 20.52
CA SER A 83 2.64 0.65 19.29
C SER A 83 3.98 -0.07 19.14
N VAL A 84 3.96 -1.31 18.64
CA VAL A 84 5.16 -2.15 18.56
C VAL A 84 5.21 -2.89 17.23
N CYS A 85 6.41 -3.18 16.75
CA CYS A 85 6.60 -3.97 15.55
C CYS A 85 6.25 -5.44 15.81
N ARG A 86 5.27 -5.97 15.09
CA ARG A 86 4.92 -7.39 15.11
C ARG A 86 4.97 -8.00 13.72
N PRO A 87 5.34 -9.28 13.59
CA PRO A 87 5.21 -9.99 12.32
C PRO A 87 3.78 -9.88 11.81
N ASN A 88 3.63 -9.46 10.55
CA ASN A 88 2.31 -9.28 9.93
C ASN A 88 1.78 -10.56 9.25
N GLY A 89 2.60 -11.63 9.23
CA GLY A 89 2.29 -12.88 8.54
C GLY A 89 2.24 -12.72 7.01
N LYS A 90 2.68 -11.57 6.49
CA LYS A 90 2.84 -11.28 5.07
C LYS A 90 4.29 -11.55 4.67
N MET A 91 4.46 -11.92 3.42
CA MET A 91 5.75 -12.35 2.89
C MET A 91 6.58 -11.16 2.42
N VAL A 92 7.90 -11.36 2.34
CA VAL A 92 8.84 -10.37 1.80
C VAL A 92 8.49 -10.03 0.35
N GLY A 93 8.46 -8.75 0.02
CA GLY A 93 8.28 -8.26 -1.36
C GLY A 93 7.23 -7.17 -1.50
N PHE A 94 6.27 -7.09 -0.58
CA PHE A 94 5.31 -5.98 -0.58
C PHE A 94 6.00 -4.62 -0.44
N GLY A 95 5.61 -3.69 -1.30
CA GLY A 95 6.17 -2.34 -1.34
C GLY A 95 7.59 -2.25 -1.90
N ALA A 96 8.21 -3.38 -2.29
CA ALA A 96 9.51 -3.35 -2.94
C ALA A 96 9.43 -2.59 -4.27
N PRO A 97 10.41 -1.74 -4.60
CA PRO A 97 10.38 -0.96 -5.84
C PRO A 97 10.47 -1.88 -7.06
N CYS A 98 9.67 -1.59 -8.08
CA CYS A 98 9.67 -2.32 -9.36
C CYS A 98 9.69 -1.37 -10.56
N PRO A 99 10.71 -0.50 -10.69
CA PRO A 99 10.75 0.51 -11.75
C PRO A 99 10.74 -0.07 -13.17
N PHE A 100 11.10 -1.35 -13.35
CA PHE A 100 11.10 -2.01 -14.66
C PHE A 100 9.94 -3.00 -14.84
N GLY A 101 9.04 -3.12 -13.87
CA GLY A 101 7.82 -3.94 -13.95
C GLY A 101 7.98 -5.43 -13.66
N PHE A 102 9.18 -6.01 -13.79
CA PHE A 102 9.40 -7.46 -13.66
C PHE A 102 9.95 -7.90 -12.29
N GLU A 103 10.36 -6.96 -11.44
CA GLU A 103 11.10 -7.24 -10.21
C GLU A 103 10.28 -8.05 -9.20
N CYS A 104 8.95 -7.94 -9.25
CA CYS A 104 8.05 -8.62 -8.33
C CYS A 104 8.06 -10.15 -8.51
N GLY A 105 8.43 -10.63 -9.71
CA GLY A 105 8.58 -12.05 -9.98
C GLY A 105 9.70 -12.72 -9.19
N HIS A 106 10.62 -11.97 -8.58
CA HIS A 106 11.69 -12.52 -7.76
C HIS A 106 11.23 -12.96 -6.36
N PHE A 107 10.01 -12.61 -5.94
CA PHE A 107 9.50 -12.98 -4.63
C PHE A 107 8.69 -14.28 -4.69
N GLY A 108 9.19 -15.32 -4.03
CA GLY A 108 8.53 -16.60 -3.89
C GLY A 108 8.53 -17.14 -2.46
N ARG A 109 7.81 -18.24 -2.27
CA ARG A 109 7.75 -19.00 -1.01
C ARG A 109 7.94 -20.49 -1.19
N CYS A 110 8.58 -21.07 -0.19
CA CYS A 110 8.62 -22.49 0.08
C CYS A 110 7.33 -22.96 0.81
N PRO A 111 7.07 -24.29 0.89
CA PRO A 111 5.91 -24.83 1.62
C PRO A 111 5.92 -24.58 3.14
N ASP A 112 7.06 -24.19 3.70
CA ASP A 112 7.25 -23.82 5.11
C ASP A 112 7.18 -22.29 5.33
N ASP A 113 6.68 -21.54 4.35
CA ASP A 113 6.59 -20.08 4.31
C ASP A 113 7.94 -19.34 4.40
N THR A 114 9.05 -20.04 4.20
CA THR A 114 10.35 -19.37 4.05
C THR A 114 10.47 -18.72 2.67
N PRO A 115 11.16 -17.58 2.56
CA PRO A 115 11.32 -16.88 1.29
C PRO A 115 12.22 -17.67 0.33
N CYS A 116 11.90 -17.61 -0.96
CA CYS A 116 12.72 -18.15 -2.05
C CYS A 116 12.63 -17.22 -3.28
N ASN A 117 13.50 -17.41 -4.28
CA ASN A 117 13.48 -16.65 -5.52
C ASN A 117 13.25 -17.57 -6.72
N PRO A 118 12.08 -17.54 -7.37
CA PRO A 118 11.77 -18.44 -8.49
C PRO A 118 12.42 -17.99 -9.81
N MET A 119 12.92 -16.75 -9.88
CA MET A 119 13.47 -16.14 -11.10
C MET A 119 15.00 -16.06 -11.10
N GLN A 120 15.67 -16.56 -10.06
CA GLN A 120 17.14 -16.56 -9.98
C GLN A 120 17.79 -17.51 -11.00
N CYS A 121 19.05 -17.25 -11.34
CA CYS A 121 19.82 -18.03 -12.31
C CYS A 121 19.11 -18.20 -13.66
N ASN A 122 18.68 -17.08 -14.26
CA ASN A 122 17.98 -17.06 -15.55
C ASN A 122 16.70 -17.93 -15.56
N GLY A 123 15.95 -17.92 -14.46
CA GLY A 123 14.73 -18.71 -14.30
C GLY A 123 14.93 -20.18 -13.97
N ASN A 124 16.15 -20.59 -13.59
CA ASN A 124 16.45 -21.95 -13.14
C ASN A 124 17.02 -21.95 -11.71
N PRO A 125 16.16 -21.85 -10.66
CA PRO A 125 16.64 -21.78 -9.28
C PRO A 125 17.51 -22.94 -8.84
N GLY A 126 17.41 -24.10 -9.49
CA GLY A 126 18.24 -25.29 -9.21
C GLY A 126 19.69 -25.16 -9.65
N GLU A 127 20.03 -24.16 -10.47
CA GLU A 127 21.43 -23.85 -10.82
C GLU A 127 22.16 -23.07 -9.74
N CYS A 128 21.46 -22.59 -8.71
CA CYS A 128 22.08 -21.90 -7.60
C CYS A 128 22.93 -22.88 -6.76
N GLN A 129 24.24 -22.77 -6.86
CA GLN A 129 25.20 -23.60 -6.11
C GLN A 129 25.79 -22.81 -4.94
N ARG A 130 26.07 -23.49 -3.83
CA ARG A 130 26.60 -22.85 -2.61
C ARG A 130 27.93 -22.15 -2.88
N ASP A 131 28.01 -20.87 -2.53
CA ASP A 131 29.25 -20.12 -2.65
C ASP A 131 30.18 -20.51 -1.49
N ALA A 132 31.01 -21.52 -1.72
CA ALA A 132 31.95 -22.00 -0.71
C ALA A 132 32.92 -20.90 -0.21
N ALA A 133 33.22 -19.89 -1.04
CA ALA A 133 34.09 -18.79 -0.63
C ALA A 133 33.38 -17.82 0.33
N ALA A 134 32.09 -17.54 0.10
CA ALA A 134 31.29 -16.72 1.01
C ALA A 134 30.87 -17.49 2.27
N CYS A 135 30.51 -18.76 2.12
CA CYS A 135 29.93 -19.55 3.19
C CYS A 135 30.93 -20.30 4.08
N GLY A 136 32.15 -20.58 3.59
CA GLY A 136 33.09 -21.44 4.29
C GLY A 136 32.44 -22.76 4.75
N ASP A 137 32.63 -23.10 6.02
CA ASP A 137 32.09 -24.33 6.64
C ASP A 137 30.67 -24.19 7.21
N ASP A 138 30.03 -23.01 7.10
CA ASP A 138 28.71 -22.78 7.69
C ASP A 138 27.60 -23.42 6.85
N ALA A 139 27.12 -24.59 7.30
CA ALA A 139 26.04 -25.33 6.66
C ALA A 139 24.71 -24.57 6.59
N ALA A 140 24.50 -23.53 7.41
CA ALA A 140 23.29 -22.69 7.38
C ALA A 140 23.40 -21.50 6.40
N CYS A 141 24.57 -21.29 5.79
CA CYS A 141 24.76 -20.21 4.84
C CYS A 141 23.96 -20.43 3.55
N THR A 142 23.15 -19.44 3.19
CA THR A 142 22.25 -19.44 2.03
C THR A 142 22.83 -18.69 0.83
N ALA A 143 24.09 -18.23 0.89
CA ALA A 143 24.72 -17.56 -0.24
C ALA A 143 25.11 -18.55 -1.34
N GLY A 144 24.71 -18.27 -2.58
CA GLY A 144 25.03 -19.07 -3.75
C GLY A 144 25.52 -18.27 -4.95
N LYS A 145 25.97 -18.99 -5.97
CA LYS A 145 26.27 -18.47 -7.31
C LYS A 145 25.61 -19.30 -8.39
N CYS A 146 25.14 -18.62 -9.43
CA CYS A 146 24.66 -19.23 -10.66
C CYS A 146 25.84 -19.61 -11.58
N GLY A 147 25.56 -20.34 -12.66
CA GLY A 147 26.56 -20.74 -13.65
C GLY A 147 27.25 -19.57 -14.37
N ASP A 148 26.58 -18.42 -14.47
CA ASP A 148 27.12 -17.17 -15.02
C ASP A 148 27.94 -16.34 -14.00
N GLY A 149 28.04 -16.82 -12.76
CA GLY A 149 28.76 -16.16 -11.67
C GLY A 149 27.97 -15.08 -10.93
N SER A 150 26.71 -14.81 -11.31
CA SER A 150 25.81 -13.95 -10.55
C SER A 150 25.49 -14.56 -9.18
N TYR A 151 25.21 -13.69 -8.20
CA TYR A 151 24.83 -14.14 -6.86
C TYR A 151 23.38 -14.64 -6.85
N CYS A 152 23.15 -15.69 -6.09
CA CYS A 152 21.82 -16.26 -5.86
C CYS A 152 21.66 -16.66 -4.39
N PHE A 153 20.43 -17.02 -4.04
CA PHE A 153 20.05 -17.44 -2.69
C PHE A 153 19.64 -18.91 -2.73
N ILE A 154 20.23 -19.73 -1.86
CA ILE A 154 19.84 -21.13 -1.70
C ILE A 154 18.62 -21.18 -0.76
N PRO A 155 17.42 -21.52 -1.26
CA PRO A 155 16.25 -21.67 -0.43
C PRO A 155 16.35 -22.91 0.46
N THR A 156 15.52 -22.97 1.51
CA THR A 156 15.42 -24.15 2.38
C THR A 156 14.67 -25.31 1.72
N CYS A 157 13.87 -25.02 0.69
CA CYS A 157 13.11 -26.00 -0.09
C CYS A 157 13.78 -26.35 -1.42
N ALA A 158 13.28 -27.40 -2.08
CA ALA A 158 13.72 -27.73 -3.42
C ALA A 158 13.28 -26.65 -4.44
N PRO A 159 14.03 -26.44 -5.54
CA PRO A 159 13.71 -25.43 -6.55
C PRO A 159 12.28 -25.49 -7.10
N ASP A 160 11.75 -26.70 -7.30
CA ASP A 160 10.40 -26.97 -7.81
C ASP A 160 9.29 -26.71 -6.76
N GLN A 161 9.67 -26.51 -5.50
CA GLN A 161 8.77 -26.16 -4.41
C GLN A 161 8.73 -24.64 -4.15
N CYS A 162 9.58 -23.87 -4.83
CA CYS A 162 9.57 -22.41 -4.75
C CYS A 162 8.45 -21.85 -5.64
N SER A 163 7.32 -21.51 -5.03
CA SER A 163 6.18 -20.91 -5.73
C SER A 163 6.27 -19.38 -5.72
N SER A 164 5.87 -18.72 -6.82
CA SER A 164 5.71 -17.27 -6.82
C SER A 164 4.69 -16.82 -5.77
N LEU A 165 4.92 -15.66 -5.16
CA LEU A 165 3.94 -15.03 -4.28
C LEU A 165 2.76 -14.42 -5.05
N GLY A 166 2.83 -14.33 -6.38
CA GLY A 166 1.81 -13.65 -7.18
C GLY A 166 1.79 -12.14 -6.96
N LEU A 167 2.91 -11.55 -6.54
CA LEU A 167 3.05 -10.10 -6.47
C LEU A 167 3.19 -9.53 -7.88
N GLU A 168 2.49 -8.44 -8.13
CA GLU A 168 2.51 -7.71 -9.39
C GLU A 168 3.04 -6.30 -9.16
N CYS A 169 3.67 -5.74 -10.19
CA CYS A 169 4.14 -4.38 -10.14
C CYS A 169 2.98 -3.40 -10.37
N LEU A 170 2.68 -2.57 -9.38
CA LEU A 170 1.73 -1.47 -9.53
C LEU A 170 2.51 -0.18 -9.83
N GLY A 171 2.26 0.39 -11.00
CA GLY A 171 2.89 1.63 -11.47
C GLY A 171 2.31 2.09 -12.80
N LYS A 172 2.89 3.15 -13.38
CA LYS A 172 2.51 3.72 -14.69
C LYS A 172 3.28 3.09 -15.87
N GLY A 173 3.90 1.94 -15.66
CA GLY A 173 4.75 1.25 -16.63
C GLY A 173 6.25 1.40 -16.34
N GLU A 174 7.07 0.95 -17.29
CA GLU A 174 8.53 0.97 -17.19
C GLU A 174 9.06 2.40 -16.97
N GLY A 175 9.97 2.55 -16.01
CA GLY A 175 10.58 3.82 -15.60
C GLY A 175 9.80 4.58 -14.52
N ASP A 176 8.67 4.06 -14.04
CA ASP A 176 7.97 4.67 -12.91
C ASP A 176 8.73 4.45 -11.60
N ALA A 177 9.38 5.52 -11.11
CA ALA A 177 10.16 5.49 -9.88
C ALA A 177 9.32 5.22 -8.62
N GLU A 178 7.99 5.42 -8.69
CA GLU A 178 7.08 5.18 -7.59
C GLU A 178 6.43 3.78 -7.67
N ALA A 179 6.75 2.99 -8.70
CA ALA A 179 6.20 1.66 -8.88
C ALA A 179 6.65 0.71 -7.77
N TYR A 180 5.74 -0.12 -7.28
CA TYR A 180 6.03 -1.08 -6.22
C TYR A 180 5.27 -2.39 -6.35
N CYS A 181 5.86 -3.45 -5.81
CA CYS A 181 5.26 -4.78 -5.78
C CYS A 181 4.11 -4.84 -4.79
N THR A 182 3.00 -5.40 -5.25
CA THR A 182 1.79 -5.53 -4.45
C THR A 182 0.99 -6.77 -4.79
N GLN A 183 0.01 -7.10 -3.96
CA GLN A 183 -0.87 -8.24 -4.17
C GLN A 183 -2.16 -7.79 -4.89
N PRO A 184 -2.48 -8.40 -6.05
CA PRO A 184 -3.80 -8.28 -6.67
C PRO A 184 -4.83 -9.14 -5.92
N HIS A 185 -6.11 -8.88 -6.16
CA HIS A 185 -7.23 -9.68 -5.66
C HIS A 185 -7.32 -9.81 -4.14
N CYS A 186 -7.03 -8.73 -3.41
CA CYS A 186 -7.38 -8.67 -1.99
C CYS A 186 -8.91 -8.62 -1.81
N GLU A 187 -9.45 -9.25 -0.77
CA GLU A 187 -10.88 -9.16 -0.47
C GLU A 187 -11.20 -7.96 0.42
N GLY A 188 -10.29 -7.65 1.35
CA GLY A 188 -10.33 -6.48 2.21
C GLY A 188 -8.99 -6.14 2.85
N ASP A 189 -8.96 -5.08 3.67
CA ASP A 189 -7.72 -4.53 4.26
C ASP A 189 -6.91 -5.55 5.07
N ALA A 190 -7.55 -6.57 5.67
CA ALA A 190 -6.87 -7.61 6.43
C ALA A 190 -5.95 -8.50 5.55
N ASP A 191 -6.18 -8.53 4.24
CA ASP A 191 -5.33 -9.24 3.30
C ASP A 191 -4.06 -8.46 2.99
N CYS A 192 -4.05 -7.15 3.23
CA CYS A 192 -2.93 -6.27 2.96
C CYS A 192 -2.03 -6.08 4.19
N PRO A 193 -0.72 -5.79 4.02
CA PRO A 193 0.14 -5.41 5.12
C PRO A 193 -0.23 -4.04 5.69
N GLY A 194 0.22 -3.76 6.91
CA GLY A 194 -0.02 -2.48 7.58
C GLY A 194 0.41 -1.27 6.74
N GLY A 195 -0.45 -0.26 6.73
CA GLY A 195 -0.29 0.95 5.91
C GLY A 195 -0.77 0.79 4.46
N PHE A 196 -1.21 -0.40 4.06
CA PHE A 196 -1.91 -0.62 2.80
C PHE A 196 -3.41 -0.78 3.07
N GLU A 197 -4.20 -0.56 2.03
CA GLU A 197 -5.63 -0.85 1.99
C GLU A 197 -5.96 -1.69 0.76
N CYS A 198 -7.09 -2.37 0.81
CA CYS A 198 -7.61 -3.06 -0.34
C CYS A 198 -8.51 -2.11 -1.14
N ALA A 199 -8.02 -1.62 -2.27
CA ALA A 199 -8.74 -0.63 -3.08
C ALA A 199 -8.83 -1.06 -4.55
N LEU A 200 -9.81 -0.50 -5.25
CA LEU A 200 -9.97 -0.69 -6.69
C LEU A 200 -8.87 0.03 -7.45
N THR A 201 -8.20 -0.71 -8.33
CA THR A 201 -7.22 -0.21 -9.28
C THR A 201 -7.59 -0.68 -10.68
N ARG A 202 -7.03 0.00 -11.68
CA ARG A 202 -7.19 -0.42 -13.07
C ARG A 202 -6.30 -1.61 -13.36
N ASP A 203 -6.86 -2.53 -14.12
CA ASP A 203 -6.15 -3.64 -14.71
C ASP A 203 -5.95 -3.36 -16.22
N PRO A 204 -4.75 -3.63 -16.79
CA PRO A 204 -4.45 -3.32 -18.18
C PRO A 204 -5.18 -4.22 -19.18
N HIS A 205 -5.77 -5.35 -18.77
CA HIS A 205 -6.43 -6.25 -19.69
C HIS A 205 -7.69 -5.63 -20.31
N ALA A 206 -7.99 -6.08 -21.54
CA ALA A 206 -9.28 -5.80 -22.16
C ALA A 206 -10.38 -6.66 -21.53
N ILE A 207 -11.62 -6.19 -21.63
CA ILE A 207 -12.80 -6.98 -21.24
C ILE A 207 -13.38 -7.64 -22.50
N CYS A 208 -13.44 -8.97 -22.52
CA CYS A 208 -13.87 -9.70 -23.71
C CYS A 208 -15.29 -9.30 -24.16
N GLY A 209 -15.43 -9.03 -25.46
CA GLY A 209 -16.71 -8.64 -26.06
C GLY A 209 -17.09 -7.16 -25.90
N THR A 210 -16.17 -6.33 -25.38
CA THR A 210 -16.36 -4.88 -25.23
C THR A 210 -15.21 -4.10 -25.87
N ASP A 211 -15.32 -2.78 -25.93
CA ASP A 211 -14.24 -1.86 -26.35
C ASP A 211 -13.46 -1.29 -25.14
N LYS A 212 -13.56 -1.91 -23.95
CA LYS A 212 -12.99 -1.44 -22.68
C LYS A 212 -11.68 -2.14 -22.31
N GLY A 213 -10.85 -1.45 -21.53
CA GLY A 213 -9.53 -1.92 -21.11
C GLY A 213 -8.45 -1.77 -22.19
N ASN A 214 -7.28 -2.35 -21.96
CA ASN A 214 -6.12 -2.37 -22.87
C ASN A 214 -5.93 -1.11 -23.72
N SER A 215 -5.64 0.00 -23.04
CA SER A 215 -5.43 1.30 -23.67
C SER A 215 -4.41 2.10 -22.89
N SER A 216 -3.76 3.07 -23.53
CA SER A 216 -2.87 4.02 -22.84
C SER A 216 -3.43 4.65 -21.54
N PHE A 217 -4.76 4.69 -21.39
CA PHE A 217 -5.42 5.17 -20.17
C PHE A 217 -5.57 4.10 -19.07
N CYS A 218 -5.89 2.87 -19.43
CA CYS A 218 -6.06 1.75 -18.51
C CYS A 218 -4.74 1.03 -18.17
N GLY A 219 -3.71 1.26 -18.98
CA GLY A 219 -2.57 0.36 -19.11
C GLY A 219 -2.75 -0.54 -20.34
N GLU A 220 -1.63 -0.97 -20.91
CA GLU A 220 -1.60 -1.82 -22.11
C GLU A 220 -0.96 -3.16 -21.78
N THR A 221 -1.48 -4.22 -22.38
CA THR A 221 -0.94 -5.59 -22.27
C THR A 221 -1.19 -6.36 -23.55
N ASP A 222 -0.31 -7.32 -23.85
CA ASP A 222 -0.48 -8.29 -24.95
C ASP A 222 -1.21 -9.56 -24.49
N GLU A 223 -1.56 -9.66 -23.20
CA GLU A 223 -2.30 -10.78 -22.63
C GLU A 223 -3.76 -10.82 -23.13
N GLU A 224 -4.36 -12.02 -23.09
CA GLU A 224 -5.73 -12.22 -23.56
C GLU A 224 -6.74 -11.41 -22.74
N CYS A 225 -7.83 -10.99 -23.37
CA CYS A 225 -8.90 -10.30 -22.65
C CYS A 225 -9.46 -11.19 -21.52
N ILE A 226 -9.96 -10.57 -20.45
CA ILE A 226 -10.62 -11.28 -19.36
C ILE A 226 -12.10 -11.46 -19.70
N ASP A 227 -12.58 -12.70 -19.61
CA ASP A 227 -13.99 -13.04 -19.85
C ASP A 227 -14.84 -12.63 -18.63
N PRO A 228 -15.85 -11.76 -18.78
CA PRO A 228 -16.74 -11.35 -17.69
C PRO A 228 -17.41 -12.51 -16.94
N SER A 229 -17.58 -13.68 -17.58
CA SER A 229 -18.14 -14.87 -16.92
C SER A 229 -17.24 -15.43 -15.81
N THR A 230 -15.95 -15.06 -15.78
CA THR A 230 -15.01 -15.45 -14.73
C THR A 230 -14.99 -14.50 -13.54
N PHE A 231 -15.72 -13.38 -13.59
CA PHE A 231 -15.70 -12.39 -12.51
C PHE A 231 -16.25 -12.99 -11.22
N GLY A 232 -15.50 -12.85 -10.13
CA GLY A 232 -15.84 -13.41 -8.83
C GLY A 232 -15.50 -14.90 -8.67
N GLU A 233 -14.93 -15.56 -9.69
CA GLU A 233 -14.41 -16.94 -9.59
C GLU A 233 -13.03 -16.98 -8.94
N GLY A 234 -12.94 -16.55 -7.67
CA GLY A 234 -11.67 -16.47 -6.93
C GLY A 234 -10.79 -15.27 -7.31
N ASN A 235 -11.35 -14.34 -8.07
CA ASN A 235 -10.78 -13.04 -8.38
C ASN A 235 -11.75 -11.93 -7.96
N THR A 236 -11.27 -10.70 -8.07
CA THR A 236 -12.01 -9.48 -7.68
C THR A 236 -12.28 -8.58 -8.87
N TYR A 237 -12.37 -9.14 -10.07
CA TYR A 237 -12.59 -8.35 -11.27
C TYR A 237 -13.98 -7.76 -11.28
N GLU A 238 -14.07 -6.49 -11.68
CA GLU A 238 -15.32 -5.81 -11.94
C GLU A 238 -15.19 -4.88 -13.14
N GLU A 239 -16.31 -4.68 -13.84
CA GLU A 239 -16.37 -3.81 -14.99
C GLU A 239 -16.41 -2.34 -14.56
N GLY A 240 -15.40 -1.56 -14.95
CA GLY A 240 -15.41 -0.10 -14.80
C GLY A 240 -16.07 0.60 -15.99
N SER A 241 -16.10 1.93 -15.92
CA SER A 241 -16.59 2.80 -17.00
C SER A 241 -15.81 2.59 -18.31
N LEU A 242 -14.48 2.54 -18.21
CA LEU A 242 -13.58 2.42 -19.38
C LEU A 242 -12.55 1.30 -19.26
N CYS A 243 -12.25 0.86 -18.04
CA CYS A 243 -11.21 -0.11 -17.76
C CYS A 243 -11.77 -1.32 -17.02
N LEU A 244 -11.07 -2.46 -17.13
CA LEU A 244 -11.22 -3.52 -16.15
C LEU A 244 -10.70 -3.02 -14.81
N LEU A 245 -11.42 -3.28 -13.73
CA LEU A 245 -11.00 -2.94 -12.38
C LEU A 245 -10.77 -4.22 -11.59
N ARG A 246 -9.86 -4.13 -10.62
CA ARG A 246 -9.65 -5.18 -9.62
C ARG A 246 -9.27 -4.57 -8.28
N LYS A 247 -9.59 -5.27 -7.20
CA LYS A 247 -9.06 -4.94 -5.89
C LYS A 247 -7.57 -5.28 -5.82
N THR A 248 -6.79 -4.39 -5.26
CA THR A 248 -5.34 -4.54 -5.11
C THR A 248 -4.93 -3.89 -3.81
N CYS A 249 -3.92 -4.44 -3.15
CA CYS A 249 -3.33 -3.78 -2.00
C CYS A 249 -2.63 -2.49 -2.46
N VAL A 250 -3.08 -1.33 -2.01
CA VAL A 250 -2.47 -0.05 -2.36
C VAL A 250 -1.96 0.65 -1.11
N LYS A 251 -0.84 1.37 -1.22
CA LYS A 251 -0.35 2.20 -0.12
C LYS A 251 -1.44 3.20 0.24
N ARG A 252 -1.78 3.32 1.52
CA ARG A 252 -2.67 4.38 1.98
C ARG A 252 -1.99 5.72 1.73
N THR A 253 -2.66 6.57 0.96
CA THR A 253 -2.20 7.92 0.63
C THR A 253 -3.27 8.94 1.01
N GLN A 254 -3.13 10.19 0.56
CA GLN A 254 -4.11 11.24 0.83
C GLN A 254 -5.53 10.73 0.48
N CYS A 255 -6.49 10.92 1.38
CA CYS A 255 -7.87 10.46 1.25
C CYS A 255 -8.12 8.95 1.35
N ALA A 256 -7.12 8.12 1.64
CA ALA A 256 -7.34 6.72 2.01
C ALA A 256 -8.12 6.61 3.34
N PRO A 257 -9.03 5.63 3.51
CA PRO A 257 -9.68 5.33 4.78
C PRO A 257 -8.63 4.92 5.83
N CYS A 258 -8.90 5.26 7.08
CA CYS A 258 -8.04 4.93 8.21
C CYS A 258 -8.84 4.81 9.49
N SER A 259 -8.28 4.10 10.47
CA SER A 259 -8.80 4.02 11.84
C SER A 259 -7.89 4.71 12.85
N SER A 260 -6.61 4.85 12.53
CA SER A 260 -5.58 5.45 13.38
C SER A 260 -4.45 6.08 12.56
N ASP A 261 -3.61 6.91 13.18
CA ASP A 261 -2.46 7.53 12.50
C ASP A 261 -1.46 6.50 11.96
N VAL A 262 -1.36 5.34 12.62
CA VAL A 262 -0.51 4.24 12.19
C VAL A 262 -0.89 3.75 10.79
N ASP A 263 -2.19 3.74 10.45
CA ASP A 263 -2.67 3.37 9.12
C ASP A 263 -2.10 4.25 8.01
N CYS A 264 -1.83 5.52 8.29
CA CYS A 264 -1.33 6.49 7.32
C CYS A 264 0.20 6.61 7.35
N SER A 265 0.87 5.84 8.20
CA SER A 265 2.27 6.09 8.58
C SER A 265 3.32 5.64 7.55
N LEU A 266 2.92 4.98 6.45
CA LEU A 266 3.81 4.66 5.33
C LEU A 266 4.20 5.89 4.51
N VAL A 267 3.40 6.96 4.56
CA VAL A 267 3.74 8.25 3.96
C VAL A 267 4.10 9.21 5.09
N LEU A 268 5.34 9.70 5.07
CA LEU A 268 5.84 10.61 6.10
C LEU A 268 4.92 11.84 6.23
N GLY A 269 4.59 12.17 7.48
CA GLY A 269 3.77 13.34 7.80
C GLY A 269 2.28 13.20 7.51
N GLN A 270 1.77 11.99 7.22
CA GLN A 270 0.32 11.75 7.18
C GLN A 270 -0.22 11.33 8.55
N ARG A 271 -1.48 11.68 8.79
CA ARG A 271 -2.26 11.30 9.98
C ARG A 271 -3.71 11.02 9.62
N CYS A 272 -4.40 10.29 10.48
CA CYS A 272 -5.80 9.93 10.31
C CYS A 272 -6.70 11.01 10.90
N VAL A 273 -7.50 11.67 10.07
CA VAL A 273 -8.34 12.81 10.46
C VAL A 273 -9.74 12.69 9.88
N THR A 274 -10.70 13.44 10.44
CA THR A 274 -12.05 13.49 9.89
C THR A 274 -12.13 14.44 8.70
N ILE A 275 -12.50 13.92 7.53
CA ILE A 275 -12.80 14.68 6.30
C ILE A 275 -14.18 14.25 5.82
N GLY A 276 -15.11 15.19 5.61
CA GLY A 276 -16.45 14.87 5.12
C GLY A 276 -17.30 13.98 6.05
N GLY A 277 -16.91 13.85 7.32
CA GLY A 277 -17.56 12.95 8.30
C GLY A 277 -16.94 11.54 8.38
N GLU A 278 -15.88 11.27 7.62
CA GLU A 278 -15.20 9.98 7.58
C GLU A 278 -13.74 10.11 8.00
N SER A 279 -13.16 9.05 8.57
CA SER A 279 -11.75 9.00 8.92
C SER A 279 -10.90 8.72 7.68
N ARG A 280 -10.04 9.69 7.32
CA ARG A 280 -9.24 9.70 6.10
C ARG A 280 -7.80 10.12 6.40
N CYS A 281 -6.84 9.52 5.69
CA CYS A 281 -5.44 9.93 5.74
C CYS A 281 -5.29 11.32 5.12
N ALA A 282 -4.58 12.19 5.83
CA ALA A 282 -4.25 13.52 5.35
C ALA A 282 -2.81 13.89 5.68
N ARG A 283 -2.12 14.51 4.72
CA ARG A 283 -0.81 15.12 4.94
C ARG A 283 -0.93 16.29 5.92
N SER A 284 0.09 16.43 6.76
CA SER A 284 0.24 17.58 7.64
C SER A 284 0.66 18.82 6.84
N CYS A 285 0.30 20.00 7.34
CA CYS A 285 0.67 21.29 6.78
C CYS A 285 0.81 22.32 7.90
N SER A 286 1.54 23.39 7.63
CA SER A 286 1.60 24.60 8.46
C SER A 286 0.86 25.77 7.80
N GLU A 287 0.85 25.81 6.47
CA GLU A 287 0.16 26.82 5.67
C GLU A 287 -0.44 26.24 4.38
N ASP A 288 -1.35 26.98 3.75
CA ASP A 288 -2.06 26.55 2.53
C ASP A 288 -1.10 26.17 1.38
N SER A 289 0.08 26.80 1.31
CA SER A 289 1.12 26.54 0.32
C SER A 289 1.82 25.18 0.50
N ASP A 290 1.71 24.55 1.67
CA ASP A 290 2.24 23.19 1.90
C ASP A 290 1.36 22.10 1.26
N CYS A 291 0.15 22.49 0.86
CA CYS A 291 -0.85 21.62 0.27
C CYS A 291 -0.91 21.78 -1.24
N ASP A 292 -1.29 20.71 -1.94
CA ASP A 292 -1.60 20.80 -3.37
C ASP A 292 -2.78 21.77 -3.60
N LEU A 293 -2.87 22.36 -4.80
CA LEU A 293 -3.79 23.49 -5.09
C LEU A 293 -5.26 23.21 -4.71
N ASP A 294 -5.71 21.98 -4.90
CA ASP A 294 -7.09 21.55 -4.64
C ASP A 294 -7.34 21.18 -3.16
N TYR A 295 -6.33 21.34 -2.31
CA TYR A 295 -6.38 21.19 -0.87
C TYR A 295 -6.14 22.54 -0.20
N ARG A 296 -6.55 22.64 1.06
CA ARG A 296 -6.28 23.77 1.94
C ARG A 296 -5.75 23.25 3.27
N CYS A 297 -4.92 24.05 3.91
CA CYS A 297 -4.45 23.76 5.25
C CYS A 297 -5.54 24.13 6.26
N ASP A 298 -6.13 23.12 6.88
CA ASP A 298 -7.18 23.30 7.89
C ASP A 298 -6.90 22.42 9.11
N GLY A 299 -6.57 23.08 10.22
CA GLY A 299 -6.22 22.41 11.47
C GLY A 299 -4.95 21.57 11.35
N ASP A 300 -3.92 22.10 10.69
CA ASP A 300 -2.59 21.49 10.44
C ASP A 300 -2.60 20.27 9.50
N VAL A 301 -3.67 20.09 8.70
CA VAL A 301 -3.74 19.07 7.62
C VAL A 301 -4.26 19.63 6.32
N CYS A 302 -3.77 19.06 5.23
CA CYS A 302 -4.28 19.28 3.89
C CYS A 302 -5.63 18.56 3.73
N LYS A 303 -6.72 19.32 3.77
CA LYS A 303 -8.07 18.83 3.48
C LYS A 303 -8.50 19.24 2.08
N PRO A 304 -9.22 18.38 1.33
CA PRO A 304 -9.77 18.75 0.04
C PRO A 304 -10.61 20.02 0.14
N ARG A 305 -10.50 20.93 -0.83
CA ARG A 305 -11.34 22.14 -0.90
C ARG A 305 -12.83 21.81 -1.09
N PHE A 306 -13.14 20.63 -1.63
CA PHE A 306 -14.48 20.06 -1.73
C PHE A 306 -15.05 19.55 -0.39
N ASP A 307 -14.25 19.56 0.69
CA ASP A 307 -14.63 19.06 2.03
C ASP A 307 -14.89 17.55 2.13
N ARG A 308 -14.75 16.81 1.02
CA ARG A 308 -14.84 15.35 0.96
C ARG A 308 -13.76 14.77 0.05
N CYS A 309 -13.42 13.52 0.31
CA CYS A 309 -12.47 12.75 -0.50
C CYS A 309 -13.11 12.08 -1.73
N VAL A 310 -14.43 11.93 -1.71
CA VAL A 310 -15.25 11.42 -2.82
C VAL A 310 -16.42 12.38 -3.00
N GLY A 311 -16.65 12.81 -4.24
CA GLY A 311 -17.78 13.65 -4.61
C GLY A 311 -18.98 12.86 -5.08
N ASP A 312 -20.02 13.59 -5.53
CA ASP A 312 -21.20 12.94 -6.10
C ASP A 312 -20.85 12.26 -7.44
N PRO A 313 -21.36 11.04 -7.71
CA PRO A 313 -21.15 10.34 -8.98
C PRO A 313 -21.60 11.18 -10.17
N GLY A 314 -20.87 11.07 -11.29
CA GLY A 314 -21.13 11.79 -12.53
C GLY A 314 -20.74 13.27 -12.53
N GLY A 315 -20.25 13.80 -11.41
CA GLY A 315 -19.88 15.20 -11.30
C GLY A 315 -18.53 15.51 -11.94
N PHE A 316 -18.51 16.35 -12.97
CA PHE A 316 -17.25 16.88 -13.53
C PHE A 316 -16.43 17.59 -12.45
N CYS A 317 -15.14 17.26 -12.35
CA CYS A 317 -14.22 17.82 -11.37
C CYS A 317 -14.53 17.47 -9.90
N HIS A 318 -15.40 16.48 -9.65
CA HIS A 318 -15.61 15.94 -8.31
C HIS A 318 -14.41 15.10 -7.88
N PRO A 319 -13.98 15.15 -6.60
CA PRO A 319 -12.88 14.31 -6.13
C PRO A 319 -13.27 12.83 -6.15
N CYS A 320 -12.29 11.96 -6.38
CA CYS A 320 -12.50 10.52 -6.47
C CYS A 320 -11.27 9.75 -6.00
N ARG A 321 -11.47 8.47 -5.67
CA ARG A 321 -10.42 7.51 -5.31
C ARG A 321 -10.31 6.36 -6.31
N ASN A 322 -11.33 6.11 -7.11
CA ASN A 322 -11.31 5.13 -8.20
C ASN A 322 -12.41 5.47 -9.21
N ASP A 323 -12.47 4.71 -10.30
CA ASP A 323 -13.40 5.01 -11.41
C ASP A 323 -14.87 4.85 -11.00
N THR A 324 -15.19 3.94 -10.07
CA THR A 324 -16.56 3.71 -9.60
C THR A 324 -17.08 4.85 -8.71
N ASP A 325 -16.20 5.68 -8.14
CA ASP A 325 -16.60 6.93 -7.49
C ASP A 325 -17.14 7.96 -8.51
N CYS A 326 -16.75 7.84 -9.78
CA CYS A 326 -17.11 8.79 -10.84
C CYS A 326 -18.31 8.35 -11.66
N GLY A 327 -18.55 7.06 -11.81
CA GLY A 327 -19.70 6.53 -12.51
C GLY A 327 -19.68 5.00 -12.59
N ASP A 328 -20.83 4.44 -12.92
CA ASP A 328 -20.98 3.00 -13.11
C ASP A 328 -20.36 2.54 -14.45
N ALA A 329 -20.39 1.24 -14.72
CA ALA A 329 -19.88 0.63 -15.95
C ALA A 329 -20.44 1.27 -17.24
N ASP A 330 -21.69 1.75 -17.24
CA ASP A 330 -22.30 2.37 -18.43
C ASP A 330 -21.90 3.86 -18.63
N SER A 331 -21.06 4.40 -17.74
CA SER A 331 -20.58 5.78 -17.79
C SER A 331 -19.33 5.92 -18.66
N THR A 332 -19.05 7.15 -19.10
CA THR A 332 -17.75 7.57 -19.64
C THR A 332 -16.91 8.33 -18.61
N MET A 333 -17.40 8.45 -17.37
CA MET A 333 -16.72 9.15 -16.30
C MET A 333 -15.61 8.30 -15.70
N GLU A 334 -14.45 8.91 -15.49
CA GLU A 334 -13.24 8.25 -15.04
C GLU A 334 -12.55 9.06 -13.95
N CYS A 335 -11.88 8.36 -13.03
CA CYS A 335 -11.12 9.00 -11.97
C CYS A 335 -9.67 9.20 -12.39
N THR A 336 -9.33 10.40 -12.85
CA THR A 336 -8.00 10.68 -13.41
C THR A 336 -7.18 11.59 -12.52
N THR A 337 -5.85 11.41 -12.56
CA THR A 337 -4.93 12.25 -11.81
C THR A 337 -4.63 13.52 -12.61
N THR A 338 -5.05 14.66 -12.08
CA THR A 338 -4.69 15.98 -12.60
C THR A 338 -3.18 16.20 -12.55
N LEU A 339 -2.68 17.21 -13.29
CA LEU A 339 -1.25 17.57 -13.34
C LEU A 339 -0.62 17.89 -11.96
N ARG A 340 -1.42 18.05 -10.91
CA ARG A 340 -1.00 18.38 -9.55
C ARG A 340 -1.20 17.23 -8.56
N GLY A 341 -1.45 16.01 -9.05
CA GLY A 341 -1.54 14.81 -8.22
C GLY A 341 -2.90 14.55 -7.58
N GLN A 342 -3.86 15.48 -7.66
CA GLN A 342 -5.25 15.23 -7.24
C GLN A 342 -5.95 14.33 -8.26
N ARG A 343 -6.81 13.45 -7.76
CA ARG A 343 -7.73 12.67 -8.58
C ARG A 343 -9.09 13.35 -8.68
N ALA A 344 -9.61 13.48 -9.90
CA ALA A 344 -10.91 14.08 -10.17
C ALA A 344 -11.67 13.30 -11.24
N CYS A 345 -13.00 13.33 -11.16
CA CYS A 345 -13.89 12.73 -12.14
C CYS A 345 -13.94 13.58 -13.40
N LEU A 346 -13.42 13.06 -14.50
CA LEU A 346 -13.53 13.65 -15.83
C LEU A 346 -14.33 12.73 -16.74
N ASP A 347 -14.95 13.30 -17.77
CA ASP A 347 -15.66 12.54 -18.78
C ASP A 347 -14.69 12.23 -19.93
N ALA A 348 -14.56 10.98 -20.36
CA ALA A 348 -13.77 10.61 -21.53
C ALA A 348 -14.34 11.16 -22.85
N ALA A 349 -15.57 11.66 -22.85
CA ALA A 349 -16.11 12.48 -23.94
C ALA A 349 -15.40 13.85 -24.06
N LEU A 350 -14.65 14.28 -23.03
CA LEU A 350 -13.76 15.43 -23.14
C LEU A 350 -12.50 15.08 -23.94
N PRO A 351 -12.01 16.00 -24.78
CA PRO A 351 -12.45 17.40 -24.86
C PRO A 351 -13.59 17.63 -25.88
N ILE A 352 -14.71 18.21 -25.41
CA ILE A 352 -15.91 18.54 -26.21
C ILE A 352 -15.67 19.82 -27.01
N ARG A 353 -16.16 19.93 -28.25
CA ARG A 353 -16.02 21.16 -29.05
C ARG A 353 -16.75 22.35 -28.42
N CYS A 354 -16.12 23.51 -28.48
CA CYS A 354 -16.66 24.77 -27.97
C CYS A 354 -16.27 25.95 -28.88
N THR A 355 -16.91 27.08 -28.64
CA THR A 355 -16.56 28.40 -29.17
C THR A 355 -16.52 29.40 -28.03
N GLU A 356 -15.90 30.57 -28.24
CA GLU A 356 -15.93 31.64 -27.23
C GLU A 356 -17.36 32.03 -26.83
N GLU A 357 -18.31 31.93 -27.77
CA GLU A 357 -19.71 32.31 -27.56
C GLU A 357 -20.49 31.29 -26.73
N ASN A 358 -20.22 29.98 -26.90
CA ASN A 358 -20.99 28.92 -26.24
C ASN A 358 -20.26 28.24 -25.07
N ALA A 359 -18.99 28.60 -24.80
CA ALA A 359 -18.15 27.94 -23.80
C ALA A 359 -18.82 27.82 -22.42
N ALA A 360 -19.53 28.86 -21.97
CA ALA A 360 -20.21 28.87 -20.68
C ALA A 360 -21.39 27.89 -20.58
N GLU A 361 -21.92 27.44 -21.72
CA GLU A 361 -23.05 26.51 -21.83
C GLU A 361 -22.57 25.08 -22.10
N VAL A 362 -21.58 24.90 -22.97
CA VAL A 362 -21.12 23.58 -23.41
C VAL A 362 -20.01 23.00 -22.55
N CYS A 363 -19.16 23.85 -21.95
CA CYS A 363 -18.09 23.34 -21.09
C CYS A 363 -18.65 23.00 -19.71
N PRO A 364 -18.37 21.79 -19.19
CA PRO A 364 -18.90 21.37 -17.91
C PRO A 364 -18.38 22.25 -16.77
N LYS A 365 -19.19 22.39 -15.73
CA LYS A 365 -18.87 23.23 -14.57
C LYS A 365 -18.34 22.37 -13.44
N SER A 366 -17.23 22.81 -12.87
CA SER A 366 -16.68 22.24 -11.64
C SER A 366 -17.54 22.63 -10.42
N PRO A 367 -17.34 21.97 -9.26
CA PRO A 367 -18.06 22.31 -8.02
C PRO A 367 -17.86 23.75 -7.55
N SER A 368 -16.71 24.35 -7.90
CA SER A 368 -16.42 25.76 -7.60
C SER A 368 -17.25 26.75 -8.45
N GLY A 369 -18.03 26.25 -9.41
CA GLY A 369 -18.79 27.04 -10.37
C GLY A 369 -17.97 27.49 -11.58
N LEU A 370 -16.67 27.17 -11.63
CA LEU A 370 -15.82 27.46 -12.78
C LEU A 370 -16.17 26.50 -13.92
N ALA A 371 -16.51 27.05 -15.09
CA ALA A 371 -16.66 26.28 -16.32
C ALA A 371 -15.29 25.81 -16.83
N GLY A 372 -15.28 24.66 -17.52
CA GLY A 372 -14.12 24.21 -18.27
C GLY A 372 -13.63 25.29 -19.25
N ALA A 373 -12.32 25.36 -19.46
CA ALA A 373 -11.74 26.35 -20.34
C ALA A 373 -11.92 25.92 -21.81
N CYS A 374 -12.46 26.80 -22.65
CA CYS A 374 -12.49 26.60 -24.09
C CYS A 374 -11.13 26.97 -24.69
N VAL A 375 -10.32 25.97 -25.02
CA VAL A 375 -8.94 26.14 -25.48
C VAL A 375 -8.87 25.87 -26.97
N CYS A 376 -8.21 26.77 -27.70
CA CYS A 376 -7.90 26.58 -29.11
C CYS A 376 -6.88 25.46 -29.29
N VAL A 377 -7.25 24.40 -30.00
CA VAL A 377 -6.39 23.25 -30.28
C VAL A 377 -5.84 23.25 -31.71
N GLU A 378 -6.48 23.98 -32.62
CA GLU A 378 -6.03 24.11 -34.00
C GLU A 378 -6.21 25.55 -34.51
N THR A 379 -5.18 26.07 -35.17
CA THR A 379 -5.23 27.39 -35.83
C THR A 379 -4.96 27.26 -37.32
N ASN A 380 -5.59 28.13 -38.11
CA ASN A 380 -5.32 28.21 -39.54
C ASN A 380 -4.02 29.00 -39.83
N GLY A 381 -3.66 29.11 -41.11
CA GLY A 381 -2.47 29.87 -41.55
C GLY A 381 -2.48 31.37 -41.19
N SER A 382 -3.63 31.93 -40.84
CA SER A 382 -3.81 33.30 -40.36
C SER A 382 -3.73 33.42 -38.84
N ARG A 383 -3.46 32.31 -38.12
CA ARG A 383 -3.50 32.19 -36.64
C ARG A 383 -4.88 32.38 -36.02
N GLU A 384 -5.94 32.25 -36.81
CA GLU A 384 -7.31 32.22 -36.26
C GLU A 384 -7.60 30.81 -35.75
N CYS A 385 -8.32 30.73 -34.63
CA CYS A 385 -8.72 29.44 -34.11
C CYS A 385 -9.79 28.79 -34.98
N VAL A 386 -9.58 27.52 -35.36
CA VAL A 386 -10.53 26.75 -36.19
C VAL A 386 -11.09 25.52 -35.49
N ASP A 387 -10.44 25.03 -34.43
CA ASP A 387 -10.98 24.03 -33.51
C ASP A 387 -10.66 24.45 -32.08
N SER A 388 -11.69 24.56 -31.25
CA SER A 388 -11.57 24.79 -29.80
C SER A 388 -12.31 23.72 -29.04
N ARG A 389 -11.76 23.32 -27.89
CA ARG A 389 -12.35 22.27 -27.07
C ARG A 389 -12.29 22.60 -25.58
N CYS A 390 -13.25 22.06 -24.84
CA CYS A 390 -13.35 22.20 -23.40
C CYS A 390 -12.30 21.33 -22.71
N TYR A 391 -11.52 21.94 -21.84
CA TYR A 391 -10.60 21.28 -20.92
C TYR A 391 -10.96 21.61 -19.48
N LEU A 392 -10.16 21.12 -18.53
CA LEU A 392 -10.21 21.53 -17.13
C LEU A 392 -10.28 23.06 -16.99
N PRO A 393 -10.96 23.57 -15.94
CA PRO A 393 -11.00 25.00 -15.67
C PRO A 393 -9.58 25.57 -15.54
N SER A 394 -9.38 26.79 -16.04
CA SER A 394 -8.11 27.50 -15.89
C SER A 394 -8.34 28.90 -15.35
N ARG A 395 -7.47 29.34 -14.44
CA ARG A 395 -7.52 30.66 -13.82
C ARG A 395 -6.12 31.24 -13.63
N ARG A 396 -5.99 32.57 -13.62
CA ARG A 396 -4.74 33.24 -13.24
C ARG A 396 -4.62 33.29 -11.72
N LEU A 397 -3.47 32.87 -11.20
CA LEU A 397 -3.13 33.02 -9.79
C LEU A 397 -2.74 34.46 -9.45
N ASP A 398 -2.00 35.11 -10.35
CA ASP A 398 -1.59 36.51 -10.24
C ASP A 398 -2.21 37.30 -11.41
N PRO A 399 -3.19 38.19 -11.14
CA PRO A 399 -3.79 39.02 -12.18
C PRO A 399 -2.79 39.89 -12.95
N SER A 400 -1.64 40.20 -12.34
CA SER A 400 -0.57 41.02 -12.93
C SER A 400 0.40 40.22 -13.81
N ASP A 401 0.47 38.90 -13.66
CA ASP A 401 1.26 38.00 -14.50
C ASP A 401 0.36 37.19 -15.44
N PRO A 402 0.34 37.49 -16.75
CA PRO A 402 -0.44 36.74 -17.73
C PRO A 402 -0.05 35.26 -17.83
N GLN A 403 1.14 34.87 -17.38
CA GLN A 403 1.65 33.49 -17.40
C GLN A 403 1.27 32.70 -16.14
N SER A 404 0.68 33.35 -15.14
CA SER A 404 0.26 32.70 -13.89
C SER A 404 -1.00 31.83 -14.03
N VAL A 405 -1.28 31.29 -15.21
CA VAL A 405 -2.46 30.45 -15.46
C VAL A 405 -2.23 29.07 -14.87
N VAL A 406 -3.14 28.64 -14.01
CA VAL A 406 -3.21 27.27 -13.49
C VAL A 406 -4.48 26.60 -13.95
N THR A 407 -4.34 25.33 -14.28
CA THR A 407 -5.44 24.42 -14.59
C THR A 407 -5.75 23.61 -13.34
N SER A 408 -6.98 23.71 -12.85
CA SER A 408 -7.43 23.06 -11.62
C SER A 408 -8.96 22.97 -11.61
N CYS A 409 -9.49 22.03 -10.84
CA CYS A 409 -10.92 21.91 -10.59
C CYS A 409 -11.45 22.98 -9.61
N TRP A 410 -10.55 23.79 -9.01
CA TRP A 410 -10.80 24.70 -7.88
C TRP A 410 -10.19 26.08 -8.01
#